data_AF-A0A1J3IXQ5-F1
#
_entry.id   AF-A0A1J3IXQ5-F1
#
_cell.length_a   1.000
_cell.length_b   1.000
_cell.length_c   1.000
_cell.angle_alpha   90.00
_cell.angle_beta   90.00
_cell.angle_gamma   90.00
#
_symmetry.space_group_name_H-M   'P 1'
#
loop_
_entity.id
_entity.type
_entity.pdbx_description
1 polymer ?
#
loop_
_entity_poly.entity_id
_entity_poly.type
_entity_poly.pdbx_seq_one_letter_code
_entity_poly.pdbx_strand_id
1 'polypeptide(L)'
;LQFNTTRAITLTVFSCDKTALPSTITVNVLKQGRYRDLMYALESVCSLKLGEGEDLKVAEIRNNLIHRLFEDPLIPLSTIKDDDHLAAYKLSES
;
A
#
# COMPACT_ATOMS: atom_id res chain seq x y z
N LEU A 1 26.87 11.81 -1.26
CA LEU A 1 26.41 10.55 -0.63
C LEU A 1 24.89 10.47 -0.79
N GLN A 2 24.39 9.43 -1.43
CA GLN A 2 22.96 9.15 -1.46
C GLN A 2 22.67 8.31 -0.21
N PHE A 3 22.08 8.92 0.82
CA PHE A 3 21.73 8.19 2.03
C PHE A 3 20.54 7.29 1.71
N ASN A 4 20.70 5.98 1.89
CA ASN A 4 19.62 5.00 1.80
C ASN A 4 18.70 5.12 3.03
N THR A 5 18.05 6.27 3.18
CA THR A 5 17.08 6.53 4.25
C THR A 5 15.77 5.84 3.94
N THR A 6 15.27 5.07 4.90
CA THR A 6 13.94 4.47 4.87
C THR A 6 12.91 5.43 5.48
N ARG A 7 11.62 5.15 5.21
CA ARG A 7 10.48 5.70 5.94
C ARG A 7 9.46 4.60 6.21
N ALA A 8 8.72 4.76 7.29
CA ALA A 8 7.56 3.95 7.58
C ALA A 8 6.35 4.49 6.79
N ILE A 9 5.62 3.61 6.12
CA ILE A 9 4.32 3.91 5.50
C ILE A 9 3.30 3.00 6.17
N THR A 10 2.19 3.60 6.63
CA THR A 10 1.10 2.88 7.27
C THR A 10 -0.12 2.85 6.34
N LEU A 11 -0.68 1.66 6.16
CA LEU A 11 -1.84 1.42 5.32
C LEU A 11 -2.94 0.72 6.11
N THR A 12 -4.19 1.03 5.79
CA THR A 12 -5.35 0.24 6.23
C THR A 12 -5.74 -0.72 5.11
N VAL A 13 -5.62 -2.02 5.37
CA VAL A 13 -5.94 -3.09 4.43
C VAL A 13 -7.34 -3.62 4.67
N PHE A 14 -8.17 -3.61 3.63
CA PHE A 14 -9.53 -4.11 3.60
C PHE A 14 -9.57 -5.46 2.84
N SER A 15 -10.33 -6.42 3.38
CA SER A 15 -10.63 -7.69 2.71
C SER A 15 -12.03 -7.66 2.09
N CYS A 16 -12.20 -8.34 0.96
CA CYS A 16 -13.51 -8.53 0.33
C CYS A 16 -14.30 -9.73 0.89
N ASP A 17 -13.72 -10.53 1.77
CA ASP A 17 -14.32 -11.73 2.37
C ASP A 17 -15.50 -11.47 3.33
N LYS A 18 -15.93 -10.21 3.48
CA LYS A 18 -17.03 -9.71 4.34
C LYS A 18 -16.94 -10.05 5.82
N THR A 19 -15.89 -10.73 6.26
CA THR A 19 -15.76 -11.26 7.62
C THR A 19 -14.57 -10.66 8.35
N ALA A 20 -13.53 -10.23 7.62
CA ALA A 20 -12.37 -9.61 8.22
C ALA A 20 -12.56 -8.10 8.46
N LEU A 21 -12.23 -7.66 9.67
CA LEU A 21 -12.09 -6.24 9.98
C LEU A 21 -10.92 -5.62 9.20
N PRO A 22 -10.97 -4.32 8.87
CA PRO A 22 -9.81 -3.62 8.30
C PRO A 22 -8.60 -3.75 9.24
N SER A 23 -7.44 -4.02 8.66
CA SER A 23 -6.19 -4.23 9.42
C SER A 23 -5.17 -3.15 9.07
N THR A 24 -4.43 -2.65 10.07
CA THR A 24 -3.39 -1.65 9.84
C THR A 24 -2.04 -2.34 9.67
N ILE A 25 -1.33 -2.03 8.59
CA ILE A 25 -0.01 -2.57 8.27
C ILE A 25 0.96 -1.41 8.08
N THR A 26 2.10 -1.49 8.75
CA THR A 26 3.21 -0.54 8.55
C THR A 26 4.38 -1.26 7.89
N VAL A 27 4.89 -0.69 6.80
CA VAL A 27 6.06 -1.20 6.07
C VAL A 27 7.15 -0.14 5.99
N ASN A 28 8.40 -0.59 5.97
CA ASN A 28 9.56 0.28 5.79
C ASN A 28 10.03 0.20 4.35
N VAL A 29 10.10 1.36 3.68
CA VAL A 29 10.52 1.49 2.29
C VAL A 29 11.53 2.61 2.14
N LEU A 30 12.35 2.59 1.09
CA LEU A 30 13.27 3.69 0.81
C LEU A 30 12.49 4.97 0.48
N LYS A 31 12.92 6.12 1.01
CA LYS A 31 12.28 7.42 0.71
C LYS A 31 12.29 7.76 -0.79
N GLN A 32 13.33 7.31 -1.49
CA GLN A 32 13.51 7.48 -2.93
C GLN A 32 12.91 6.31 -3.75
N GLY A 33 12.21 5.40 -3.07
CA GLY A 33 11.54 4.27 -3.71
C GLY A 33 10.34 4.71 -4.55
N ARG A 34 9.75 3.72 -5.22
CA ARG A 34 8.59 3.86 -6.09
C ARG A 34 7.41 3.06 -5.54
N TYR A 35 6.23 3.31 -6.08
CA TYR A 35 5.01 2.61 -5.71
C TYR A 35 5.17 1.08 -5.79
N ARG A 36 5.85 0.54 -6.80
CA ARG A 36 6.15 -0.90 -6.86
C ARG A 36 6.94 -1.42 -5.66
N ASP A 37 7.86 -0.62 -5.09
CA ASP A 37 8.68 -1.04 -3.96
C ASP A 37 7.82 -1.12 -2.68
N LEU A 38 6.82 -0.23 -2.58
CA LEU A 38 5.78 -0.30 -1.56
C LEU A 38 4.90 -1.55 -1.73
N MET A 39 4.47 -1.84 -2.96
CA MET A 39 3.69 -3.04 -3.26
C MET A 39 4.44 -4.31 -2.89
N TYR A 40 5.71 -4.46 -3.31
CA TYR A 40 6.53 -5.61 -2.92
C TYR A 40 6.69 -5.74 -1.40
N ALA A 41 6.89 -4.63 -0.68
CA ALA A 41 6.99 -4.65 0.78
C ALA A 41 5.66 -5.08 1.42
N LEU A 42 4.54 -4.56 0.92
CA LEU A 42 3.19 -4.94 1.39
C LEU A 42 2.90 -6.39 1.14
N GLU A 43 3.15 -6.86 -0.08
CA GLU A 43 3.01 -8.25 -0.47
C GLU A 43 3.86 -9.12 0.45
N SER A 44 5.14 -8.82 0.68
CA SER A 44 5.99 -9.65 1.55
C SER A 44 5.45 -9.83 2.98
N VAL A 45 4.74 -8.84 3.51
CA VAL A 45 4.08 -8.90 4.82
C VAL A 45 2.69 -9.57 4.72
N CYS A 46 2.04 -9.45 3.56
CA CYS A 46 0.74 -10.03 3.23
C CYS A 46 0.81 -11.41 2.57
N SER A 47 1.97 -11.95 2.20
CA SER A 47 2.14 -13.20 1.42
C SER A 47 1.70 -14.44 2.18
N LEU A 48 1.48 -14.35 3.49
CA LEU A 48 0.79 -15.39 4.27
C LEU A 48 -0.75 -15.32 4.12
N LYS A 49 -1.28 -14.32 3.41
CA LYS A 49 -2.71 -14.01 3.30
C LYS A 49 -3.20 -13.72 1.88
N LEU A 50 -2.34 -13.40 0.90
CA LEU A 50 -2.77 -13.20 -0.49
C LEU A 50 -2.78 -14.56 -1.20
N GLY A 51 -3.97 -15.05 -1.54
CA GLY A 51 -4.17 -16.31 -2.25
C GLY A 51 -3.79 -16.23 -3.73
N GLU A 52 -3.73 -17.39 -4.39
CA GLU A 52 -3.61 -17.45 -5.86
C GLU A 52 -4.83 -16.76 -6.49
N GLY A 53 -4.61 -15.80 -7.40
CA GLY A 53 -5.67 -14.99 -8.01
C GLY A 53 -6.15 -13.80 -7.17
N GLU A 54 -5.43 -13.40 -6.10
CA GLU A 54 -5.72 -12.15 -5.38
C GLU A 54 -4.82 -11.00 -5.86
N ASP A 55 -5.41 -9.81 -6.06
CA ASP A 55 -4.71 -8.56 -6.37
C ASP A 55 -4.88 -7.55 -5.21
N LEU A 56 -3.94 -6.61 -5.07
CA LEU A 56 -3.99 -5.55 -4.07
C LEU A 56 -4.01 -4.19 -4.77
N LYS A 57 -5.10 -3.43 -4.59
CA LYS A 57 -5.20 -2.03 -5.06
C LYS A 57 -4.96 -1.06 -3.93
N VAL A 58 -4.13 -0.05 -4.15
CA VAL A 58 -3.85 1.00 -3.15
C VAL A 58 -4.49 2.32 -3.58
N ALA A 59 -5.14 2.97 -2.63
CA ALA A 59 -5.76 4.28 -2.75
C ALA A 59 -5.13 5.24 -1.75
N GLU A 60 -4.92 6.48 -2.20
CA GLU A 60 -4.59 7.59 -1.31
C GLU A 60 -5.88 8.24 -0.81
N ILE A 61 -5.98 8.40 0.50
CA ILE A 61 -7.13 8.99 1.18
C ILE A 61 -6.73 10.35 1.77
N ARG A 62 -7.43 11.40 1.34
CA ARG A 62 -7.25 12.77 1.85
C ARG A 62 -8.60 13.33 2.25
N ASN A 63 -8.70 13.93 3.43
CA ASN A 63 -9.95 14.49 3.95
C ASN A 63 -11.12 13.49 3.88
N ASN A 64 -10.87 12.21 4.20
CA ASN A 64 -11.83 11.11 4.13
C ASN A 64 -12.41 10.82 2.73
N LEU A 65 -11.72 11.25 1.66
CA LEU A 65 -12.08 10.98 0.27
C LEU A 65 -10.95 10.25 -0.43
N ILE A 66 -11.29 9.37 -1.38
CA ILE A 66 -10.30 8.79 -2.29
C ILE A 66 -9.77 9.92 -3.17
N HIS A 67 -8.50 10.25 -2.99
CA HIS A 67 -7.82 11.29 -3.75
C HIS A 67 -7.31 10.76 -5.09
N ARG A 68 -6.70 9.57 -5.08
CA ARG A 68 -6.26 8.84 -6.27
C ARG A 68 -6.10 7.35 -5.99
N LEU A 69 -6.10 6.57 -7.06
CA LEU A 69 -5.61 5.19 -7.08
C LEU A 69 -4.17 5.17 -7.59
N PHE A 70 -3.35 4.28 -7.06
CA PHE A 70 -2.01 4.06 -7.56
C PHE A 70 -2.02 2.95 -8.62
N GLU A 71 -1.84 3.34 -9.87
CA GLU A 71 -1.82 2.42 -11.02
C GLU A 71 -0.43 2.33 -11.68
N ASP A 72 0.31 3.44 -11.72
CA ASP A 72 1.66 3.46 -12.30
C ASP A 72 2.71 2.98 -11.27
N PRO A 73 3.39 1.84 -11.51
CA PRO A 73 4.41 1.30 -10.61
C PRO A 73 5.62 2.22 -10.44
N LEU A 74 5.80 3.21 -11.32
CA LEU A 74 6.93 4.13 -11.32
C LEU A 74 6.70 5.39 -10.50
N ILE A 75 5.49 5.62 -9.98
CA ILE A 75 5.16 6.77 -9.13
C ILE A 75 6.15 6.85 -7.97
N PRO A 76 6.89 7.97 -7.81
CA PRO A 76 7.77 8.16 -6.68
C PRO A 76 7.01 8.20 -5.36
N LEU A 77 7.53 7.53 -4.34
CA LEU A 77 6.93 7.56 -3.00
C LEU A 77 6.99 8.95 -2.36
N SER A 78 7.89 9.82 -2.82
CA SER A 78 7.92 11.23 -2.42
C SER A 78 6.64 12.00 -2.77
N THR A 79 5.77 11.47 -3.65
CA THR A 79 4.46 12.07 -3.92
C THR A 79 3.41 11.79 -2.84
N ILE A 80 3.68 10.81 -1.97
CA ILE A 80 2.86 10.46 -0.81
C ILE A 80 3.48 11.15 0.39
N LYS A 81 2.74 12.03 1.06
CA LYS A 81 3.19 12.73 2.26
C LYS A 81 3.16 11.79 3.45
N ASP A 82 3.90 12.17 4.49
CA ASP A 82 3.99 11.34 5.70
C ASP A 82 2.69 11.34 6.53
N ASP A 83 1.81 12.33 6.33
CA ASP A 83 0.46 12.43 6.91
C ASP A 83 -0.66 11.90 6.01
N ASP A 84 -0.35 11.48 4.78
CA ASP A 84 -1.34 10.89 3.88
C ASP A 84 -1.75 9.50 4.39
N HIS A 85 -3.06 9.22 4.39
CA HIS A 85 -3.58 7.91 4.74
C HIS A 85 -3.70 7.05 3.49
N LEU A 86 -3.19 5.83 3.53
CA LEU A 86 -3.33 4.88 2.42
C LEU A 86 -4.31 3.77 2.80
N ALA A 87 -5.21 3.44 1.87
CA ALA A 87 -6.07 2.28 1.95
C ALA A 87 -5.62 1.24 0.91
N ALA A 88 -5.55 -0.03 1.29
CA ALA A 88 -5.28 -1.13 0.36
C ALA A 88 -6.48 -2.08 0.35
N TYR A 89 -6.91 -2.52 -0.84
CA TYR A 89 -8.04 -3.41 -1.01
C TYR A 89 -7.56 -4.70 -1.63
N LYS A 90 -7.81 -5.81 -0.94
CA LYS A 90 -7.63 -7.15 -1.49
C LYS A 90 -8.81 -7.48 -2.38
N LEU A 91 -8.54 -7.72 -3.65
CA LEU A 91 -9.53 -8.10 -4.64
C LEU A 91 -9.31 -9.57 -4.98
N SER A 92 -10.38 -10.36 -4.94
CA SER A 92 -10.38 -11.69 -5.52
C SER A 92 -10.64 -11.57 -7.03
N GLU A 93 -10.00 -12.39 -7.84
CA GLU A 93 -10.40 -12.58 -9.24
C GLU A 93 -11.90 -12.94 -9.30
N SER A 94 -12.60 -12.32 -10.27
CA SER A 94 -14.04 -12.50 -10.50
C SER A 94 -14.35 -13.75 -11.31
#